data_AF-A0A3D4B4D7-F1
#
_entry.id   AF-A0A3D4B4D7-F1
#
_cell.length_a   1.000
_cell.length_b   1.000
_cell.length_c   1.000
_cell.angle_alpha   90.00
_cell.angle_beta   90.00
_cell.angle_gamma   90.00
#
_symmetry.space_group_name_H-M   'P 1'
#
loop_
_entity.id
_entity.type
_entity.pdbx_description
1 polymer ?
#
loop_
_entity_poly.entity_id
_entity_poly.type
_entity_poly.pdbx_seq_one_letter_code
_entity_poly.pdbx_strand_id
1 'polypeptide(L)' 'GNGGGEVIEAAPAYGSVARTVEFLQSKGGSVEMVHVPLKAGNVHDLEAMQQAITDRTRLVIITNP' A
#
# COMPACT_ATOMS: atom_id res chain seq x y z
N GLY A 1 -9.32 10.73 -18.26
CA GLY A 1 -9.86 10.07 -17.04
C GLY A 1 -8.78 10.14 -16.00
N ASN A 2 -9.11 10.57 -14.77
CA ASN A 2 -8.14 10.71 -13.69
C ASN A 2 -7.57 9.32 -13.35
N GLY A 3 -6.39 9.01 -13.89
CA GLY A 3 -5.70 7.72 -13.80
C GLY A 3 -5.07 7.46 -12.43
N GLY A 4 -5.83 7.69 -11.38
CA GLY A 4 -5.43 7.41 -10.00
C GLY A 4 -5.61 5.95 -9.61
N GLY A 5 -5.04 5.56 -8.47
CA GLY A 5 -5.11 4.19 -7.97
C GLY A 5 -4.61 4.03 -6.54
N GLU A 6 -4.91 2.89 -5.95
CA GLU A 6 -4.49 2.55 -4.59
C GLU A 6 -3.30 1.60 -4.62
N VAL A 7 -2.34 1.88 -3.75
CA VAL A 7 -1.23 0.98 -3.41
C VAL A 7 -1.48 0.45 -2.01
N ILE A 8 -1.40 -0.87 -1.85
CA ILE A 8 -1.53 -1.54 -0.54
C ILE A 8 -0.16 -2.04 -0.11
N GLU A 9 0.24 -1.74 1.12
CA GLU A 9 1.46 -2.29 1.74
C GLU A 9 1.20 -2.76 3.19
N ALA A 10 1.96 -3.78 3.62
CA ALA A 10 1.99 -4.18 5.02
C ALA A 10 2.82 -3.19 5.85
N ALA A 11 2.41 -2.90 7.09
CA ALA A 11 3.06 -1.93 7.97
C ALA A 11 3.52 -2.56 9.30
N PRO A 12 4.80 -2.41 9.70
CA PRO A 12 5.85 -1.61 9.06
C PRO A 12 6.44 -2.24 7.79
N ALA A 13 6.64 -1.43 6.75
CA ALA A 13 7.40 -1.79 5.54
C ALA A 13 8.80 -1.14 5.55
N TYR A 14 9.66 -1.54 4.61
CA TYR A 14 10.92 -0.85 4.32
C TYR A 14 10.75 0.63 3.89
N GLY A 15 9.51 1.08 3.63
CA GLY A 15 9.13 2.49 3.45
C GLY A 15 9.62 3.13 2.14
N SER A 16 10.22 2.38 1.22
CA SER A 16 10.67 2.89 -0.08
C SER A 16 9.49 3.25 -0.99
N VAL A 17 8.39 2.48 -0.92
CA VAL A 17 7.22 2.71 -1.76
C VAL A 17 6.30 3.79 -1.20
N ALA A 18 6.09 3.83 0.12
CA ALA A 18 5.43 4.95 0.80
C ALA A 18 6.03 6.32 0.38
N ARG A 19 7.37 6.47 0.43
CA ARG A 19 8.05 7.69 -0.01
C ARG A 19 7.83 8.02 -1.49
N THR A 20 7.75 7.00 -2.33
CA THR A 20 7.47 7.18 -3.76
C THR A 20 6.04 7.68 -3.98
N VAL A 21 5.08 7.15 -3.23
CA VAL A 21 3.68 7.61 -3.26
C VAL A 21 3.56 9.04 -2.76
N GLU A 22 4.16 9.38 -1.63
CA GLU A 22 4.22 10.75 -1.11
C GLU A 22 4.81 11.72 -2.14
N PHE A 23 5.89 11.32 -2.83
CA PHE A 23 6.47 12.10 -3.91
C PHE A 23 5.49 12.30 -5.07
N LEU A 24 4.81 11.25 -5.53
CA LEU A 24 3.83 11.34 -6.61
C LEU A 24 2.65 12.25 -6.23
N GLN A 25 2.15 12.14 -4.99
CA GLN A 25 1.12 13.02 -4.44
C GLN A 25 1.59 14.48 -4.44
N SER A 26 2.84 14.75 -4.04
CA SER A 26 3.44 16.10 -4.06
C SER A 26 3.51 16.73 -5.47
N LYS A 27 3.45 15.90 -6.52
CA LYS A 27 3.42 16.31 -7.93
C LYS A 27 2.00 16.39 -8.52
N GLY A 28 0.96 16.26 -7.68
CA GLY A 28 -0.44 16.27 -8.11
C GLY A 28 -0.94 14.93 -8.65
N GLY A 29 -0.19 13.84 -8.42
CA GLY A 29 -0.62 12.48 -8.73
C GLY A 29 -1.77 12.04 -7.83
N SER A 30 -2.74 11.32 -8.38
CA SER A 30 -3.92 10.80 -7.67
C SER A 30 -3.73 9.36 -7.20
N VAL A 31 -2.60 9.08 -6.55
CA VAL A 31 -2.30 7.77 -5.96
C VAL A 31 -2.49 7.83 -4.45
N GLU A 32 -3.15 6.83 -3.89
CA GLU A 32 -3.43 6.69 -2.46
C GLU A 32 -2.68 5.49 -1.89
N MET A 33 -2.25 5.59 -0.62
CA MET A 33 -1.61 4.50 0.10
C MET A 33 -2.56 3.92 1.15
N VAL A 34 -2.67 2.60 1.18
CA VAL A 34 -3.40 1.83 2.18
C VAL A 34 -2.40 0.97 2.95
N HIS A 35 -2.30 1.20 4.25
CA HIS A 35 -1.41 0.45 5.13
C HIS A 35 -2.20 -0.61 5.90
N VAL A 36 -1.76 -1.87 5.79
CA VAL A 36 -2.33 -3.00 6.53
C VAL A 36 -1.36 -3.39 7.65
N PRO A 37 -1.76 -3.31 8.93
CA PRO A 37 -0.89 -3.68 10.05
C PRO A 37 -0.46 -5.15 10.00
N LEU A 38 0.78 -5.43 10.42
CA LEU A 38 1.22 -6.81 10.70
C LEU A 38 0.48 -7.40 11.90
N LYS A 39 0.34 -8.73 11.91
CA LYS A 39 0.00 -9.49 13.11
C LYS A 39 1.18 -9.52 14.09
N ALA A 40 0.90 -9.96 15.31
CA ALA A 40 1.93 -10.24 16.30
C ALA A 40 3.03 -11.17 15.74
N GLY A 41 4.28 -10.91 16.12
CA GLY A 41 5.44 -11.63 15.61
C GLY A 41 5.91 -11.18 14.22
N ASN A 42 5.51 -9.97 13.79
CA ASN A 42 5.84 -9.40 12.47
C ASN A 42 5.37 -10.31 11.32
N VAL A 43 4.17 -10.90 11.43
CA VAL A 43 3.62 -11.77 10.39
C VAL A 43 2.61 -10.99 9.56
N HIS A 44 2.63 -11.13 8.24
CA HIS A 44 1.63 -10.50 7.38
C HIS A 44 0.21 -10.93 7.69
N ASP A 45 -0.71 -9.98 7.74
CA ASP A 45 -2.13 -10.26 7.74
C ASP A 45 -2.66 -10.40 6.31
N LEU A 46 -2.38 -11.53 5.66
CA LEU A 46 -2.77 -11.76 4.26
C LEU A 46 -4.28 -11.69 4.03
N GLU A 47 -5.09 -12.01 5.04
CA GLU A 47 -6.54 -11.90 4.97
C GLU A 47 -6.99 -10.44 4.98
N ALA A 48 -6.46 -9.63 5.91
CA ALA A 48 -6.74 -8.19 5.91
C ALA A 48 -6.23 -7.50 4.65
N MET A 49 -5.07 -7.92 4.12
CA MET A 49 -4.54 -7.42 2.85
C MET A 49 -5.44 -7.76 1.67
N GLN A 50 -5.99 -8.98 1.62
CA GLN A 50 -6.97 -9.37 0.61
C GLN A 50 -8.25 -8.54 0.71
N GLN A 51 -8.75 -8.30 1.92
CA GLN A 51 -9.95 -7.49 2.16
C GLN A 51 -9.76 -6.01 1.80
N ALA A 52 -8.53 -5.51 1.83
CA ALA A 52 -8.21 -4.14 1.44
C ALA A 52 -8.20 -3.92 -0.09
N ILE A 53 -8.22 -4.99 -0.90
CA ILE A 53 -8.21 -4.88 -2.36
C ILE A 53 -9.56 -4.37 -2.87
N THR A 54 -9.52 -3.28 -3.65
CA THR A 54 -10.66 -2.66 -4.32
C THR A 54 -10.47 -2.69 -5.84
N ASP A 55 -11.47 -2.22 -6.59
CA ASP A 55 -11.37 -2.00 -8.04
C ASP A 55 -10.39 -0.87 -8.42
N ARG A 56 -9.98 -0.05 -7.45
CA ARG A 56 -8.97 1.00 -7.62
C ARG A 56 -7.56 0.52 -7.30
N THR A 57 -7.39 -0.64 -6.68
CA THR A 57 -6.07 -1.18 -6.35
C THR A 57 -5.27 -1.47 -7.62
N ARG A 58 -4.06 -0.90 -7.70
CA ARG A 58 -3.14 -1.08 -8.83
C ARG A 58 -1.88 -1.85 -8.47
N LEU A 59 -1.52 -1.87 -7.19
CA LEU A 59 -0.33 -2.55 -6.70
C LEU A 59 -0.55 -3.01 -5.26
N VAL A 60 -0.19 -4.26 -4.97
CA VAL A 60 -0.09 -4.80 -3.61
C VAL A 60 1.35 -5.21 -3.37
N ILE A 61 1.91 -4.78 -2.24
CA ILE A 61 3.32 -4.98 -1.89
C ILE A 61 3.39 -5.87 -0.65
N ILE A 62 4.01 -7.03 -0.82
CA ILE A 62 4.30 -7.97 0.25
C ILE A 62 5.80 -8.21 0.22
N THR A 63 6.51 -7.69 1.23
CA THR A 63 7.95 -7.93 1.43
C THR A 63 8.15 -8.94 2.55
N ASN A 64 9.27 -9.65 2.61
CA ASN A 64 9.59 -10.40 3.84
C ASN A 64 9.55 -9.42 5.05
N PRO A 65 8.86 -9.75 6.15
CA PRO A 65 8.87 -8.90 7.35
C PRO A 65 10.25 -8.77 7.99
#